data_AF-A0A5N6Q2Q1-F1
#
_entry.id   AF-A0A5N6Q2Q1-F1
#
_cell.length_a   1.000
_cell.length_b   1.000
_cell.length_c   1.000
_cell.angle_alpha   90.00
_cell.angle_beta   90.00
_cell.angle_gamma   90.00
#
_symmetry.space_group_name_H-M   'P 1'
#
loop_
_entity.id
_entity.type
_entity.pdbx_description
1 polymer ?
#
loop_
_entity_poly.entity_id
_entity_poly.type
_entity_poly.pdbx_seq_one_letter_code
_entity_poly.pdbx_strand_id
1 'polypeptide(L)'
;MGRNLSPVLKQEFENLDKDAYSRKSAMKVIKSYVEDLDSSAIPLFLAQVSETKETGLTSGEYTISLYEVLARVHGTKIVPQIDNIMSTIIKNMTSSVVSFALHQACSKVVPAIARYAMDPTTPDDKKRRIIHSLCKPLSDSLLSTQENLSCGAALCLKALVDSDNWRFASSQMVNEVCQRVVGALEKPMMTSSHIGLVMSLAKHNSLVVEAYARLLVLSCIKILNMPTSEGLSQKRLMTIQLISFLMKNLDYKCVISELSLIIEEMKKCDDDRMAYVKGAAFEASQTAKRILIVMT
;
A
#
# COMPACT_ATOMS: atom_id res chain seq x y z
N MET A 1 13.35 22.18 -26.90
CA MET A 1 12.13 22.89 -27.35
C MET A 1 10.94 21.96 -27.15
N GLY A 2 10.22 22.13 -26.03
CA GLY A 2 9.07 21.27 -25.68
C GLY A 2 7.87 21.59 -26.57
N ARG A 3 7.35 20.61 -27.30
CA ARG A 3 6.06 20.74 -27.98
C ARG A 3 4.99 20.77 -26.89
N ASN A 4 4.44 21.96 -26.63
CA ASN A 4 3.31 22.15 -25.73
C ASN A 4 2.11 21.35 -26.26
N LEU A 5 1.46 20.57 -25.39
CA LEU A 5 0.13 20.01 -25.66
C LEU A 5 -0.88 21.14 -25.91
N SER A 6 -2.04 20.79 -26.47
CA SER A 6 -3.04 21.78 -26.85
C SER A 6 -3.44 22.66 -25.65
N PRO A 7 -3.66 23.97 -25.84
CA PRO A 7 -4.14 24.86 -24.78
C PRO A 7 -5.41 24.35 -24.10
N VAL A 8 -6.24 23.62 -24.85
CA VAL A 8 -7.46 22.97 -24.37
C VAL A 8 -7.16 21.97 -23.26
N LEU A 9 -6.14 21.13 -23.40
CA LEU A 9 -5.82 20.12 -22.38
C LEU A 9 -5.33 20.78 -21.07
N LYS A 10 -4.55 21.86 -21.16
CA LYS A 10 -4.11 22.62 -19.98
C LYS A 10 -5.32 23.21 -19.23
N GLN A 11 -6.27 23.77 -19.96
CA GLN A 11 -7.51 24.30 -19.38
C GLN A 11 -8.35 23.21 -18.70
N GLU A 12 -8.40 22.00 -19.26
CA GLU A 12 -9.09 20.89 -18.60
C GLU A 12 -8.40 20.43 -17.32
N PHE A 13 -7.07 20.46 -17.25
CA PHE A 13 -6.38 20.20 -15.98
C PHE A 13 -6.73 21.24 -14.92
N GLU A 14 -6.78 22.53 -15.27
CA GLU A 14 -7.21 23.59 -14.35
C GLU A 14 -8.68 23.42 -13.90
N ASN A 15 -9.54 22.84 -14.75
CA ASN A 15 -10.92 22.55 -14.40
C ASN A 15 -11.07 21.42 -13.35
N LEU A 16 -10.01 20.62 -13.09
CA LEU A 16 -10.06 19.58 -12.05
C LEU A 16 -10.18 20.16 -10.64
N ASP A 17 -9.64 21.37 -10.43
CA ASP A 17 -9.65 22.07 -9.14
C ASP A 17 -10.92 22.91 -8.90
N LYS A 18 -11.84 22.93 -9.87
CA LYS A 18 -13.10 23.68 -9.77
C LYS A 18 -14.19 22.84 -9.08
N ASP A 19 -15.45 23.22 -9.29
CA ASP A 19 -16.61 22.52 -8.75
C ASP A 19 -16.78 21.11 -9.34
N ALA A 20 -17.65 20.31 -8.73
CA ALA A 20 -17.85 18.91 -9.09
C ALA A 20 -18.33 18.72 -10.54
N TYR A 21 -19.09 19.66 -11.10
CA TYR A 21 -19.58 19.57 -12.47
C TYR A 21 -18.44 19.84 -13.46
N SER A 22 -17.69 20.93 -13.28
CA SER A 22 -16.49 21.23 -14.08
C SER A 22 -15.48 20.10 -14.03
N ARG A 23 -15.21 19.56 -12.83
CA ARG A 23 -14.28 18.45 -12.64
C ARG A 23 -14.71 17.18 -13.36
N LYS A 24 -16.00 16.83 -13.29
CA LYS A 24 -16.54 15.64 -13.98
C LYS A 24 -16.45 15.80 -15.49
N SER A 25 -16.76 16.99 -16.00
CA SER A 25 -16.64 17.30 -17.44
C SER A 25 -15.19 17.20 -17.91
N ALA A 26 -14.26 17.84 -17.19
CA ALA A 26 -12.84 17.83 -17.50
C ALA A 26 -12.26 16.42 -17.50
N MET A 27 -12.57 15.63 -16.47
CA MET A 27 -12.14 14.23 -16.39
C MET A 27 -12.63 13.40 -17.58
N LYS A 28 -13.83 13.68 -18.12
CA LYS A 28 -14.33 12.99 -19.32
C LYS A 28 -13.50 13.36 -20.55
N VAL A 29 -13.20 14.65 -20.73
CA VAL A 29 -12.41 15.15 -21.87
C VAL A 29 -10.98 14.61 -21.81
N ILE A 30 -10.32 14.69 -20.65
CA ILE A 30 -8.94 14.20 -20.47
C ILE A 30 -8.87 12.68 -20.70
N LYS A 31 -9.84 11.90 -20.22
CA LYS A 31 -9.87 10.45 -20.48
C LYS A 31 -10.00 10.13 -21.97
N SER A 32 -10.89 10.81 -22.68
CA SER A 32 -11.01 10.68 -24.14
C SER A 32 -9.70 11.03 -24.84
N TYR A 33 -9.02 12.09 -24.39
CA TYR A 33 -7.72 12.47 -24.93
C TYR A 33 -6.65 11.38 -24.71
N VAL A 34 -6.61 10.74 -23.54
CA VAL A 34 -5.69 9.64 -23.23
C VAL A 34 -5.96 8.40 -24.08
N GLU A 35 -7.23 8.14 -24.43
CA GLU A 35 -7.64 7.04 -25.31
C GLU A 35 -7.07 7.21 -26.73
N ASP A 36 -7.05 8.44 -27.25
CA ASP A 36 -6.54 8.78 -28.58
C ASP A 36 -5.04 9.16 -28.61
N LEU A 37 -4.36 9.13 -27.45
CA LEU A 37 -2.99 9.60 -27.32
C LEU A 37 -1.99 8.71 -28.07
N ASP A 38 -1.14 9.28 -28.91
CA ASP A 38 -0.07 8.50 -29.52
C ASP A 38 0.99 8.09 -28.48
N SER A 39 1.54 6.88 -28.64
CA SER A 39 2.54 6.33 -27.71
C SER A 39 3.81 7.17 -27.58
N SER A 40 4.21 7.89 -28.63
CA SER A 40 5.34 8.82 -28.59
C SER A 40 5.06 10.09 -27.79
N ALA A 41 3.79 10.43 -27.57
CA ALA A 41 3.34 11.60 -26.82
C ALA A 41 3.12 11.31 -25.32
N ILE A 42 3.17 10.04 -24.89
CA ILE A 42 3.02 9.64 -23.48
C ILE A 42 3.97 10.42 -22.55
N PRO A 43 5.29 10.55 -22.83
CA PRO A 43 6.19 11.26 -21.92
C PRO A 43 5.81 12.73 -21.74
N LEU A 44 5.34 13.40 -22.81
CA LEU A 44 4.89 14.80 -22.76
C LEU A 44 3.61 14.95 -21.93
N PHE A 45 2.67 14.02 -22.08
CA PHE A 45 1.46 13.97 -21.25
C PHE A 45 1.81 13.81 -19.76
N LEU A 46 2.70 12.87 -19.44
CA LEU A 46 3.14 12.63 -18.05
C LEU A 46 3.85 13.85 -17.42
N ALA A 47 4.65 14.57 -18.20
CA ALA A 47 5.29 15.80 -17.74
C ALA A 47 4.25 16.84 -17.30
N GLN A 48 3.19 17.05 -18.09
CA GLN A 48 2.14 18.02 -17.75
C GLN A 48 1.31 17.62 -16.54
N VAL A 49 0.95 16.34 -16.46
CA VAL A 49 0.26 15.76 -15.29
C VAL A 49 1.09 15.97 -14.01
N SER A 50 2.42 16.08 -14.14
CA SER A 50 3.32 16.31 -13.01
C SER A 50 3.52 17.81 -12.69
N GLU A 51 3.44 18.69 -13.70
CA GLU A 51 3.57 20.17 -13.58
C GLU A 51 2.36 20.83 -12.91
N THR A 52 1.14 20.32 -13.16
CA THR A 52 -0.12 20.87 -12.62
C THR A 52 -0.20 20.86 -11.08
N LYS A 53 0.77 20.23 -10.40
CA LYS A 53 0.86 20.17 -8.94
C LYS A 53 1.62 21.35 -8.30
N GLU A 54 2.41 22.12 -9.05
CA GLU A 54 3.20 23.23 -8.48
C GLU A 54 2.33 24.41 -8.00
N THR A 55 1.06 24.45 -8.38
CA THR A 55 0.08 25.50 -8.02
C THR A 55 -0.69 25.24 -6.72
N GLY A 56 -0.41 24.15 -6.00
CA GLY A 56 -0.84 23.97 -4.60
C GLY A 56 -2.28 23.51 -4.36
N LEU A 57 -2.95 22.89 -5.35
CA LEU A 57 -4.36 22.52 -5.24
C LEU A 57 -4.63 21.01 -5.07
N THR A 58 -5.83 20.72 -4.58
CA THR A 58 -6.34 19.45 -4.04
C THR A 58 -6.64 18.35 -5.08
N SER A 59 -6.26 18.50 -6.36
CA SER A 59 -6.61 17.56 -7.44
C SER A 59 -5.72 16.32 -7.59
N GLY A 60 -4.83 16.06 -6.63
CA GLY A 60 -3.84 14.97 -6.72
C GLY A 60 -4.46 13.61 -7.08
N GLU A 61 -5.57 13.21 -6.47
CA GLU A 61 -6.21 11.93 -6.75
C GLU A 61 -6.75 11.80 -8.18
N TYR A 62 -7.23 12.89 -8.78
CA TYR A 62 -7.77 12.91 -10.13
C TYR A 62 -6.66 12.75 -11.15
N THR A 63 -5.57 13.49 -10.95
CA THR A 63 -4.34 13.41 -11.73
C THR A 63 -3.71 12.02 -11.64
N ILE A 64 -3.64 11.43 -10.45
CA ILE A 64 -3.16 10.05 -10.26
C ILE A 64 -4.07 9.04 -10.99
N SER A 65 -5.40 9.20 -10.93
CA SER A 65 -6.33 8.27 -11.58
C SER A 65 -6.17 8.17 -13.10
N LEU A 66 -5.59 9.18 -13.75
CA LEU A 66 -5.30 9.14 -15.18
C LEU A 66 -4.24 8.10 -15.54
N TYR A 67 -3.32 7.77 -14.62
CA TYR A 67 -2.32 6.73 -14.85
C TYR A 67 -2.93 5.34 -14.97
N GLU A 68 -4.07 5.07 -14.32
CA GLU A 68 -4.82 3.83 -14.51
C GLU A 68 -5.36 3.73 -15.94
N VAL A 69 -5.93 4.83 -16.45
CA VAL A 69 -6.46 4.91 -17.82
C VAL A 69 -5.32 4.76 -18.83
N LEU A 70 -4.21 5.45 -18.59
CA LEU A 70 -3.02 5.38 -19.43
C LEU A 70 -2.48 3.94 -19.49
N ALA A 71 -2.34 3.27 -18.35
CA ALA A 71 -1.89 1.88 -18.30
C ALA A 71 -2.83 0.96 -19.07
N ARG A 72 -4.15 1.11 -18.88
CA ARG A 72 -5.17 0.29 -19.54
C ARG A 72 -5.19 0.45 -21.05
N VAL A 73 -5.07 1.68 -21.55
CA VAL A 73 -5.13 1.98 -23.00
C VAL A 73 -3.81 1.61 -23.69
N HIS A 74 -2.68 1.95 -23.08
CA HIS A 74 -1.37 1.87 -23.75
C HIS A 74 -0.59 0.60 -23.42
N GLY A 75 -1.00 -0.16 -22.40
CA GLY A 75 -0.45 -1.48 -22.08
C GLY A 75 1.07 -1.47 -21.92
N THR A 76 1.77 -2.38 -22.59
CA THR A 76 3.24 -2.49 -22.52
C THR A 76 3.99 -1.23 -22.97
N LYS A 77 3.35 -0.31 -23.71
CA LYS A 77 3.95 0.96 -24.14
C LYS A 77 4.24 1.90 -22.96
N ILE A 78 3.60 1.71 -21.80
CA ILE A 78 3.87 2.51 -20.60
C ILE A 78 5.13 2.08 -19.83
N VAL A 79 5.70 0.90 -20.14
CA VAL A 79 6.85 0.33 -19.41
C VAL A 79 8.02 1.31 -19.28
N PRO A 80 8.45 2.04 -20.33
CA PRO A 80 9.56 3.01 -20.23
C PRO A 80 9.27 4.20 -19.30
N GLN A 81 8.02 4.39 -18.89
CA GLN A 81 7.57 5.52 -18.09
C GLN A 81 7.19 5.15 -16.66
N ILE A 82 7.30 3.87 -16.27
CA ILE A 82 6.92 3.41 -14.93
C ILE A 82 7.67 4.18 -13.85
N ASP A 83 8.97 4.38 -14.00
CA ASP A 83 9.77 5.09 -13.00
C ASP A 83 9.34 6.56 -12.86
N ASN A 84 8.96 7.22 -13.96
CA ASN A 84 8.42 8.59 -13.94
C ASN A 84 7.07 8.64 -13.23
N ILE A 85 6.17 7.71 -13.55
CA ILE A 85 4.85 7.61 -12.92
C ILE A 85 4.99 7.35 -11.41
N MET A 86 5.86 6.42 -11.02
CA MET A 86 6.12 6.11 -9.61
C MET A 86 6.73 7.30 -8.88
N SER A 87 7.66 8.03 -9.49
CA SER A 87 8.20 9.27 -8.92
C SER A 87 7.11 10.29 -8.65
N THR A 88 6.18 10.48 -9.59
CA THR A 88 5.03 11.36 -9.39
C THR A 88 4.09 10.85 -8.29
N ILE A 89 3.85 9.55 -8.18
CA ILE A 89 3.08 8.96 -7.07
C ILE A 89 3.73 9.25 -5.71
N ILE A 90 5.04 9.02 -5.57
CA ILE A 90 5.79 9.31 -4.33
C ILE A 90 5.74 10.81 -4.00
N LYS A 91 6.02 11.68 -4.98
CA LYS A 91 5.91 13.14 -4.84
C LYS A 91 4.51 13.57 -4.43
N ASN A 92 3.47 12.86 -4.89
CA ASN A 92 2.09 13.11 -4.48
C ASN A 92 1.86 12.79 -3.01
N MET A 93 2.31 11.64 -2.52
CA MET A 93 2.16 11.21 -1.12
C MET A 93 3.10 11.92 -0.13
N THR A 94 4.11 12.64 -0.62
CA THR A 94 5.04 13.45 0.21
C THR A 94 4.41 14.77 0.66
N SER A 95 3.17 15.11 0.24
CA SER A 95 2.50 16.31 0.74
C SER A 95 2.18 16.20 2.24
N SER A 96 2.17 17.34 2.93
CA SER A 96 1.91 17.42 4.38
C SER A 96 0.47 17.07 4.77
N VAL A 97 -0.48 17.14 3.84
CA VAL A 97 -1.89 16.84 4.09
C VAL A 97 -2.18 15.38 3.77
N VAL A 98 -2.63 14.64 4.79
CA VAL A 98 -3.08 13.25 4.61
C VAL A 98 -4.35 13.21 3.77
N SER A 99 -4.28 12.57 2.60
CA SER A 99 -5.44 12.42 1.70
C SER A 99 -5.76 10.95 1.49
N PHE A 100 -6.85 10.49 2.11
CA PHE A 100 -7.35 9.13 1.94
C PHE A 100 -7.72 8.84 0.47
N ALA A 101 -8.35 9.81 -0.21
CA ALA A 101 -8.71 9.68 -1.62
C ALA A 101 -7.48 9.51 -2.51
N LEU A 102 -6.40 10.25 -2.23
CA LEU A 102 -5.13 10.12 -2.92
C LEU A 102 -4.51 8.74 -2.71
N HIS A 103 -4.44 8.25 -1.47
CA HIS A 103 -3.92 6.92 -1.18
C HIS A 103 -4.70 5.82 -1.90
N GLN A 104 -6.03 5.94 -1.93
CA GLN A 104 -6.89 4.99 -2.63
C GLN A 104 -6.70 5.06 -4.15
N ALA A 105 -6.47 6.24 -4.72
CA ALA A 105 -6.15 6.37 -6.14
C ALA A 105 -4.80 5.72 -6.45
N CYS A 106 -3.75 6.02 -5.67
CA CYS A 106 -2.43 5.40 -5.82
C CYS A 106 -2.51 3.86 -5.71
N SER A 107 -3.27 3.34 -4.75
CA SER A 107 -3.40 1.89 -4.53
C SER A 107 -4.17 1.17 -5.64
N LYS A 108 -4.92 1.88 -6.48
CA LYS A 108 -5.55 1.32 -7.69
C LYS A 108 -4.62 1.37 -8.89
N VAL A 109 -3.88 2.47 -9.03
CA VAL A 109 -2.96 2.70 -10.15
C VAL A 109 -1.82 1.70 -10.16
N VAL A 110 -1.17 1.46 -9.01
CA VAL A 110 0.00 0.55 -8.93
C VAL A 110 -0.29 -0.86 -9.44
N PRO A 111 -1.33 -1.59 -8.95
CA PRO A 111 -1.67 -2.90 -9.50
C PRO A 111 -2.24 -2.83 -10.93
N ALA A 112 -2.88 -1.72 -11.33
CA ALA A 112 -3.32 -1.55 -12.72
C ALA A 112 -2.12 -1.47 -13.69
N ILE A 113 -1.07 -0.73 -13.33
CA ILE A 113 0.18 -0.69 -14.10
C ILE A 113 0.78 -2.08 -14.18
N ALA A 114 0.90 -2.79 -13.05
CA ALA A 114 1.42 -4.16 -13.05
C ALA A 114 0.64 -5.09 -13.99
N ARG A 115 -0.69 -4.95 -14.02
CA ARG A 115 -1.58 -5.74 -14.88
C ARG A 115 -1.40 -5.44 -16.36
N TYR A 116 -1.45 -4.17 -16.75
CA TYR A 116 -1.50 -3.79 -18.16
C TYR A 116 -0.12 -3.61 -18.80
N ALA A 117 0.92 -3.36 -18.01
CA ALA A 117 2.30 -3.29 -18.51
C ALA A 117 2.89 -4.67 -18.83
N MET A 118 2.17 -5.75 -18.54
CA MET A 118 2.57 -7.13 -18.81
C MET A 118 1.53 -7.81 -19.70
N ASP A 119 1.94 -8.27 -20.88
CA ASP A 119 1.15 -9.19 -21.69
C ASP A 119 1.59 -10.66 -21.43
N PRO A 120 0.82 -11.66 -21.88
CA PRO A 120 1.19 -13.07 -21.71
C PRO A 120 2.52 -13.44 -22.37
N THR A 121 2.96 -12.72 -23.40
CA THR A 121 4.19 -12.98 -24.14
C THR A 121 5.41 -12.27 -23.55
N THR A 122 5.21 -11.38 -22.58
CA THR A 122 6.27 -10.66 -21.88
C THR A 122 7.15 -11.67 -21.14
N PRO A 123 8.48 -11.68 -21.39
CA PRO A 123 9.42 -12.54 -20.66
C PRO A 123 9.37 -12.31 -19.14
N ASP A 124 9.51 -13.38 -18.36
CA ASP A 124 9.37 -13.32 -16.90
C ASP A 124 10.44 -12.45 -16.23
N ASP A 125 11.64 -12.33 -16.81
CA ASP A 125 12.65 -11.40 -16.33
C ASP A 125 12.20 -9.93 -16.47
N LYS A 126 11.50 -9.59 -17.55
CA LYS A 126 10.90 -8.27 -17.75
C LYS A 126 9.72 -8.04 -16.81
N LYS A 127 8.85 -9.03 -16.62
CA LYS A 127 7.75 -8.95 -15.63
C LYS A 127 8.28 -8.68 -14.22
N ARG A 128 9.37 -9.38 -13.84
CA ARG A 128 10.06 -9.16 -12.56
C ARG A 128 10.63 -7.75 -12.44
N ARG A 129 11.24 -7.21 -13.50
CA ARG A 129 11.73 -5.82 -13.52
C ARG A 129 10.60 -4.81 -13.36
N ILE A 130 9.44 -5.03 -14.00
CA ILE A 130 8.26 -4.18 -13.84
C ILE A 130 7.78 -4.19 -12.38
N ILE A 131 7.64 -5.36 -11.75
CA ILE A 131 7.29 -5.44 -10.32
C ILE A 131 8.34 -4.72 -9.47
N HIS A 132 9.62 -4.89 -9.79
CA HIS A 132 10.70 -4.20 -9.06
C HIS A 132 10.57 -2.68 -9.16
N SER A 133 10.40 -2.11 -10.36
CA SER A 133 10.23 -0.65 -10.56
C SER A 133 9.02 -0.08 -9.82
N LEU A 134 7.93 -0.84 -9.72
CA LEU A 134 6.75 -0.45 -8.94
C LEU A 134 7.00 -0.54 -7.43
N CYS A 135 7.59 -1.65 -6.99
CA CYS A 135 7.71 -1.99 -5.57
C CYS A 135 8.81 -1.21 -4.86
N LYS A 136 9.96 -1.02 -5.52
CA LYS A 136 11.16 -0.43 -4.93
C LYS A 136 10.93 0.95 -4.29
N PRO A 137 10.40 1.96 -5.00
CA PRO A 137 10.18 3.29 -4.41
C PRO A 137 9.15 3.27 -3.27
N LEU A 138 8.14 2.39 -3.34
CA LEU A 138 7.16 2.23 -2.26
C LEU A 138 7.80 1.58 -1.03
N SER A 139 8.62 0.56 -1.23
CA SER A 139 9.35 -0.11 -0.16
C SER A 139 10.28 0.86 0.55
N ASP A 140 11.06 1.64 -0.20
CA ASP A 140 11.94 2.67 0.36
C ASP A 140 11.17 3.72 1.17
N SER A 141 9.92 3.99 0.79
CA SER A 141 9.02 4.95 1.46
C SER A 141 8.37 4.42 2.75
N LEU A 142 8.35 3.11 3.01
CA LEU A 142 7.75 2.53 4.22
C LEU A 142 8.37 3.08 5.51
N LEU A 143 9.69 3.28 5.49
CA LEU A 143 10.46 3.80 6.61
C LEU A 143 10.51 5.33 6.65
N SER A 144 9.69 6.03 5.88
CA SER A 144 9.58 7.49 5.94
C SER A 144 9.16 7.96 7.35
N THR A 145 9.58 9.17 7.73
CA THR A 145 9.06 9.87 8.92
C THR A 145 7.75 10.58 8.64
N GLN A 146 7.42 10.80 7.37
CA GLN A 146 6.15 11.39 6.96
C GLN A 146 5.07 10.29 6.94
N GLU A 147 4.08 10.42 7.83
CA GLU A 147 3.00 9.45 7.97
C GLU A 147 2.23 9.24 6.67
N ASN A 148 1.91 10.33 5.96
CA ASN A 148 1.21 10.31 4.67
C ASN A 148 1.93 9.39 3.65
N LEU A 149 3.23 9.64 3.44
CA LEU A 149 4.05 8.85 2.53
C LEU A 149 4.16 7.38 2.96
N SER A 150 4.43 7.13 4.24
CA SER A 150 4.60 5.79 4.80
C SER A 150 3.30 4.96 4.68
N CYS A 151 2.16 5.50 5.10
CA CYS A 151 0.88 4.78 5.03
C CYS A 151 0.34 4.64 3.60
N GLY A 152 0.55 5.63 2.74
CA GLY A 152 0.21 5.56 1.31
C GLY A 152 1.04 4.49 0.60
N ALA A 153 2.33 4.43 0.88
CA ALA A 153 3.21 3.38 0.36
C ALA A 153 2.79 1.99 0.82
N ALA A 154 2.46 1.83 2.12
CA ALA A 154 1.96 0.57 2.66
C ALA A 154 0.65 0.13 1.99
N LEU A 155 -0.27 1.06 1.72
CA LEU A 155 -1.54 0.74 1.04
C LEU A 155 -1.32 0.31 -0.42
N CYS A 156 -0.42 1.00 -1.14
CA CYS A 156 -0.08 0.65 -2.51
C CYS A 156 0.60 -0.72 -2.60
N LEU A 157 1.56 -1.00 -1.70
CA LEU A 157 2.21 -2.31 -1.62
C LEU A 157 1.21 -3.41 -1.28
N LYS A 158 0.30 -3.17 -0.33
CA LYS A 158 -0.76 -4.13 0.00
C LYS A 158 -1.57 -4.50 -1.24
N ALA A 159 -2.03 -3.49 -1.99
CA ALA A 159 -2.81 -3.71 -3.20
C ALA A 159 -2.02 -4.43 -4.30
N LEU A 160 -0.71 -4.17 -4.39
CA LEU A 160 0.17 -4.88 -5.32
C LEU A 160 0.37 -6.34 -4.91
N VAL A 161 0.60 -6.62 -3.62
CA VAL A 161 0.73 -7.99 -3.06
C VAL A 161 -0.53 -8.82 -3.27
N ASP A 162 -1.71 -8.20 -3.11
CA ASP A 162 -3.01 -8.84 -3.32
C ASP A 162 -3.31 -9.10 -4.82
N SER A 163 -2.50 -8.59 -5.74
CA SER A 163 -2.72 -8.74 -7.19
C SER A 163 -2.08 -10.01 -7.76
N ASP A 164 -2.67 -10.57 -8.82
CA ASP A 164 -2.15 -11.78 -9.50
C ASP A 164 -0.72 -11.58 -10.04
N ASN A 165 -0.35 -10.35 -10.39
CA ASN A 165 0.97 -10.01 -10.91
C ASN A 165 2.07 -10.11 -9.84
N TRP A 166 1.71 -10.15 -8.56
CA TRP A 166 2.67 -10.30 -7.46
C TRP A 166 3.49 -11.59 -7.54
N ARG A 167 2.97 -12.63 -8.21
CA ARG A 167 3.71 -13.89 -8.46
C ARG A 167 5.05 -13.69 -9.17
N PHE A 168 5.26 -12.54 -9.83
CA PHE A 168 6.52 -12.19 -10.50
C PHE A 168 7.51 -11.45 -9.59
N ALA A 169 7.15 -11.13 -8.34
CA ALA A 169 8.05 -10.54 -7.36
C ALA A 169 9.23 -11.49 -7.07
N SER A 170 10.44 -10.95 -7.00
CA SER A 170 11.60 -11.75 -6.58
C SER A 170 11.59 -11.99 -5.09
N SER A 171 12.16 -13.12 -4.64
CA SER A 171 12.32 -13.40 -3.21
C SER A 171 13.07 -12.29 -2.47
N GLN A 172 14.07 -11.67 -3.13
CA GLN A 172 14.78 -10.51 -2.59
C GLN A 172 13.83 -9.33 -2.35
N MET A 173 12.95 -9.02 -3.31
CA MET A 173 12.00 -7.91 -3.17
C MET A 173 10.97 -8.19 -2.07
N VAL A 174 10.44 -9.42 -2.00
CA VAL A 174 9.52 -9.83 -0.92
C VAL A 174 10.20 -9.69 0.44
N ASN A 175 11.44 -10.17 0.57
CA ASN A 175 12.21 -10.08 1.80
C ASN A 175 12.47 -8.61 2.21
N GLU A 176 12.83 -7.76 1.25
CA GLU A 176 13.07 -6.33 1.46
C GLU A 176 11.80 -5.61 1.94
N VAL A 177 10.63 -5.91 1.37
CA VAL A 177 9.34 -5.35 1.85
C VAL A 177 9.01 -5.85 3.25
N CYS A 178 9.22 -7.15 3.54
CA CYS A 178 8.99 -7.72 4.87
C CYS A 178 9.86 -7.03 5.93
N GLN A 179 11.16 -6.88 5.66
CA GLN A 179 12.08 -6.22 6.58
C GLN A 179 11.66 -4.76 6.84
N ARG A 180 11.27 -4.02 5.81
CA ARG A 180 10.90 -2.61 5.96
C ARG A 180 9.55 -2.42 6.64
N VAL A 181 8.56 -3.26 6.38
CA VAL A 181 7.27 -3.14 7.09
C VAL A 181 7.43 -3.48 8.57
N VAL A 182 8.27 -4.46 8.91
CA VAL A 182 8.62 -4.75 10.32
C VAL A 182 9.23 -3.52 10.99
N GLY A 183 10.22 -2.88 10.37
CA GLY A 183 10.81 -1.64 10.89
C GLY A 183 9.83 -0.46 10.96
N ALA A 184 8.84 -0.40 10.07
CA ALA A 184 7.79 0.61 10.12
C ALA A 184 6.83 0.39 11.30
N LEU A 185 6.54 -0.87 11.66
CA LEU A 185 5.68 -1.21 12.80
C LEU A 185 6.30 -0.83 14.15
N GLU A 186 7.62 -0.73 14.25
CA GLU A 186 8.30 -0.29 15.48
C GLU A 186 8.08 1.19 15.80
N LYS A 187 7.59 1.97 14.82
CA LYS A 187 7.33 3.41 14.97
C LYS A 187 5.96 3.69 15.60
N PRO A 188 5.80 4.80 16.34
CA PRO A 188 4.52 5.18 16.94
C PRO A 188 3.37 5.36 15.92
N MET A 189 3.73 5.74 14.69
CA MET A 189 2.84 6.13 13.60
C MET A 189 2.29 4.95 12.78
N MET A 190 2.21 3.74 13.36
CA MET A 190 1.60 2.59 12.69
C MET A 190 0.13 2.88 12.34
N THR A 191 -0.22 2.63 11.07
CA THR A 191 -1.57 2.78 10.52
C THR A 191 -2.19 1.43 10.11
N SER A 192 -3.49 1.42 9.82
CA SER A 192 -4.20 0.24 9.29
C SER A 192 -3.60 -0.29 7.99
N SER A 193 -3.01 0.60 7.16
CA SER A 193 -2.33 0.21 5.92
C SER A 193 -1.13 -0.72 6.16
N HIS A 194 -0.35 -0.47 7.22
CA HIS A 194 0.81 -1.29 7.57
C HIS A 194 0.40 -2.68 8.03
N ILE A 195 -0.60 -2.75 8.90
CA ILE A 195 -1.18 -4.03 9.34
C ILE A 195 -1.72 -4.80 8.14
N GLY A 196 -2.48 -4.13 7.28
CA GLY A 196 -3.03 -4.73 6.07
C GLY A 196 -1.94 -5.28 5.13
N LEU A 197 -0.82 -4.57 4.97
CA LEU A 197 0.32 -5.05 4.19
C LEU A 197 0.92 -6.33 4.78
N VAL A 198 1.13 -6.39 6.10
CA VAL A 198 1.66 -7.61 6.74
C VAL A 198 0.72 -8.79 6.54
N MET A 199 -0.60 -8.60 6.70
CA MET A 199 -1.58 -9.67 6.47
C MET A 199 -1.54 -10.17 5.02
N SER A 200 -1.47 -9.26 4.04
CA SER A 200 -1.34 -9.63 2.62
C SER A 200 -0.03 -10.39 2.36
N LEU A 201 1.10 -9.96 2.92
CA LEU A 201 2.38 -10.67 2.79
C LEU A 201 2.32 -12.06 3.44
N ALA A 202 1.74 -12.19 4.63
CA ALA A 202 1.60 -13.48 5.31
C ALA A 202 0.72 -14.44 4.51
N LYS A 203 -0.30 -13.93 3.81
CA LYS A 203 -1.18 -14.72 2.93
C LYS A 203 -0.48 -15.20 1.65
N HIS A 204 0.29 -14.32 1.02
CA HIS A 204 0.85 -14.58 -0.32
C HIS A 204 2.31 -15.08 -0.30
N ASN A 205 3.02 -14.88 0.82
CA ASN A 205 4.44 -15.20 0.98
C ASN A 205 4.76 -15.67 2.41
N SER A 206 3.93 -16.57 2.96
CA SER A 206 4.04 -17.07 4.35
C SER A 206 5.47 -17.47 4.74
N LEU A 207 6.16 -18.25 3.90
CA LEU A 207 7.53 -18.73 4.15
C LEU A 207 8.55 -17.61 4.40
N VAL A 208 8.42 -16.48 3.70
CA VAL A 208 9.32 -15.33 3.92
C VAL A 208 8.93 -14.61 5.20
N VAL A 209 7.63 -14.46 5.46
CA VAL A 209 7.10 -13.77 6.65
C VAL A 209 7.39 -14.55 7.94
N GLU A 210 7.46 -15.88 7.87
CA GLU A 210 7.83 -16.76 8.99
C GLU A 210 9.17 -16.36 9.63
N ALA A 211 10.15 -15.93 8.83
CA ALA A 211 11.43 -15.43 9.33
C ALA A 211 11.31 -14.14 10.17
N TYR A 212 10.20 -13.41 10.02
CA TYR A 212 9.91 -12.15 10.72
C TYR A 212 8.79 -12.29 11.77
N ALA A 213 8.15 -13.46 11.88
CA ALA A 213 6.93 -13.65 12.67
C ALA A 213 7.10 -13.23 14.13
N ARG A 214 8.23 -13.62 14.75
CA ARG A 214 8.59 -13.22 16.11
C ARG A 214 8.65 -11.70 16.27
N LEU A 215 9.36 -11.01 15.38
CA LEU A 215 9.48 -9.54 15.43
C LEU A 215 8.13 -8.87 15.22
N LEU A 216 7.30 -9.38 14.31
CA LEU A 216 5.94 -8.87 14.07
C LEU A 216 5.07 -8.99 15.34
N VAL A 217 5.10 -10.14 16.01
CA VAL A 217 4.37 -10.38 17.25
C VAL A 217 4.84 -9.43 18.36
N LEU A 218 6.16 -9.29 18.55
CA LEU A 218 6.72 -8.40 19.57
C LEU A 218 6.38 -6.93 19.31
N SER A 219 6.43 -6.49 18.06
CA SER A 219 6.00 -5.14 17.67
C SER A 219 4.51 -4.91 17.97
N CYS A 220 3.66 -5.91 17.71
CA CYS A 220 2.25 -5.84 18.06
C CYS A 220 2.04 -5.73 19.58
N ILE A 221 2.73 -6.54 20.37
CA ILE A 221 2.65 -6.53 21.83
C ILE A 221 3.09 -5.17 22.40
N LYS A 222 4.18 -4.60 21.87
CA LYS A 222 4.63 -3.27 22.26
C LYS A 222 3.55 -2.20 22.04
N ILE A 223 2.78 -2.32 20.96
CA ILE A 223 1.69 -1.40 20.62
C ILE A 223 0.51 -1.57 21.57
N LEU A 224 0.18 -2.82 21.95
CA LEU A 224 -0.90 -3.08 22.91
C LEU A 224 -0.59 -2.50 24.31
N ASN A 225 0.68 -2.43 24.67
CA ASN A 225 1.15 -1.90 25.95
C ASN A 225 1.27 -0.35 26.01
N MET A 226 0.91 0.37 24.94
CA MET A 226 0.95 1.84 24.95
C MET A 226 -0.20 2.44 25.80
N PRO A 227 0.03 3.57 26.51
CA PRO A 227 -0.97 4.16 27.41
C PRO A 227 -2.28 4.54 26.71
N THR A 228 -3.42 4.28 27.35
CA THR A 228 -4.77 4.42 26.79
C THR A 228 -5.18 5.88 26.55
N SER A 229 -5.22 6.33 25.28
CA SER A 229 -5.93 7.54 24.83
C SER A 229 -7.09 7.20 23.88
N GLU A 230 -7.96 8.17 23.61
CA GLU A 230 -9.04 8.06 22.61
C GLU A 230 -8.45 7.74 21.22
N GLY A 231 -9.09 6.84 20.46
CA GLY A 231 -8.58 6.32 19.17
C GLY A 231 -7.71 5.06 19.25
N LEU A 232 -7.17 4.70 20.43
CA LEU A 232 -6.34 3.49 20.55
C LEU A 232 -7.14 2.18 20.49
N SER A 233 -8.44 2.18 20.79
CA SER A 233 -9.23 0.93 20.79
C SER A 233 -9.29 0.27 19.41
N GLN A 234 -9.42 1.06 18.34
CA GLN A 234 -9.38 0.54 16.97
C GLN A 234 -7.96 0.04 16.61
N LYS A 235 -6.92 0.77 17.04
CA LYS A 235 -5.52 0.33 16.86
C LYS A 235 -5.23 -0.97 17.60
N ARG A 236 -5.71 -1.12 18.84
CA ARG A 236 -5.63 -2.36 19.62
C ARG A 236 -6.35 -3.51 18.93
N LEU A 237 -7.59 -3.29 18.49
CA LEU A 237 -8.35 -4.29 17.73
C LEU A 237 -7.58 -4.79 16.51
N MET A 238 -7.09 -3.89 15.65
CA MET A 238 -6.34 -4.27 14.46
C MET A 238 -5.04 -5.01 14.79
N THR A 239 -4.38 -4.63 15.89
CA THR A 239 -3.16 -5.28 16.38
C THR A 239 -3.44 -6.70 16.86
N ILE A 240 -4.51 -6.91 17.62
CA ILE A 240 -4.96 -8.24 18.05
C ILE A 240 -5.34 -9.10 16.83
N GLN A 241 -6.05 -8.50 15.86
CA GLN A 241 -6.40 -9.18 14.61
C GLN A 241 -5.15 -9.60 13.82
N LEU A 242 -4.09 -8.79 13.80
CA LEU A 242 -2.82 -9.15 13.18
C LEU A 242 -2.17 -10.35 13.90
N ILE A 243 -2.08 -10.33 15.22
CA ILE A 243 -1.53 -11.47 15.99
C ILE A 243 -2.34 -12.75 15.71
N SER A 244 -3.67 -12.66 15.75
CA SER A 244 -4.58 -13.77 15.44
C SER A 244 -4.38 -14.28 14.01
N PHE A 245 -4.20 -13.38 13.04
CA PHE A 245 -3.95 -13.74 11.65
C PHE A 245 -2.61 -14.47 11.49
N LEU A 246 -1.54 -13.98 12.11
CA LEU A 246 -0.22 -14.61 12.05
C LEU A 246 -0.25 -16.02 12.64
N MET A 247 -0.88 -16.21 13.81
CA MET A 247 -1.02 -17.53 14.43
C MET A 247 -1.82 -18.53 13.58
N LYS A 248 -2.75 -18.04 12.75
CA LYS A 248 -3.61 -18.89 11.91
C LYS A 248 -3.02 -19.21 10.54
N ASN A 249 -2.13 -18.35 10.01
CA ASN A 249 -1.67 -18.44 8.61
C ASN A 249 -0.18 -18.83 8.48
N LEU A 250 0.59 -18.82 9.56
CA LEU A 250 2.01 -19.20 9.55
C LEU A 250 2.23 -20.53 10.29
N ASP A 251 3.36 -21.19 10.04
CA ASP A 251 3.78 -22.31 10.89
C ASP A 251 3.90 -21.84 12.35
N TYR A 252 3.19 -22.53 13.24
CA TYR A 252 3.16 -22.21 14.67
C TYR A 252 4.55 -22.23 15.30
N LYS A 253 5.49 -23.00 14.75
CA LYS A 253 6.89 -23.06 15.22
C LYS A 253 7.58 -21.70 15.18
N CYS A 254 7.16 -20.81 14.28
CA CYS A 254 7.75 -19.48 14.14
C CYS A 254 7.30 -18.49 15.24
N VAL A 255 6.22 -18.80 15.97
CA VAL A 255 5.66 -17.97 17.04
C VAL A 255 5.58 -18.68 18.39
N ILE A 256 6.04 -19.93 18.48
CA ILE A 256 5.91 -20.77 19.68
C ILE A 256 6.46 -20.10 20.93
N SER A 257 7.65 -19.49 20.83
CA SER A 257 8.33 -18.83 21.94
C SER A 257 7.52 -17.67 22.51
N GLU A 258 6.59 -17.12 21.72
CA GLU A 258 5.81 -15.94 22.08
C GLU A 258 4.37 -16.26 22.51
N LEU A 259 3.94 -17.53 22.45
CA LEU A 259 2.56 -17.90 22.79
C LEU A 259 2.19 -17.57 24.24
N SER A 260 3.09 -17.84 25.19
CA SER A 260 2.87 -17.51 26.61
C SER A 260 2.71 -16.00 26.81
N LEU A 261 3.55 -15.21 26.16
CA LEU A 261 3.48 -13.76 26.20
C LEU A 261 2.19 -13.24 25.55
N ILE A 262 1.81 -13.79 24.39
CA ILE A 262 0.52 -13.46 23.74
C ILE A 262 -0.64 -13.71 24.71
N ILE A 263 -0.68 -14.88 25.37
CA ILE A 263 -1.76 -15.22 26.31
C ILE A 263 -1.82 -14.22 27.47
N GLU A 264 -0.68 -13.84 28.04
CA GLU A 264 -0.59 -12.86 29.12
C GLU A 264 -1.10 -11.48 28.66
N GLU A 265 -0.65 -11.01 27.51
CA GLU A 265 -1.01 -9.69 26.98
C GLU A 265 -2.49 -9.62 26.58
N MET A 266 -3.05 -10.69 26.03
CA MET A 266 -4.49 -10.74 25.72
C MET A 266 -5.34 -10.68 26.99
N LYS A 267 -4.91 -11.26 28.12
CA LYS A 267 -5.65 -11.19 29.39
C LYS A 267 -5.76 -9.76 29.92
N LYS A 268 -4.75 -8.92 29.69
CA LYS A 268 -4.82 -7.49 30.08
C LYS A 268 -5.95 -6.74 29.38
N CYS A 269 -6.44 -7.26 28.26
CA CYS A 269 -7.58 -6.70 27.55
C CYS A 269 -8.93 -7.09 28.16
N ASP A 270 -9.00 -7.99 29.16
CA ASP A 270 -10.27 -8.41 29.79
C ASP A 270 -11.01 -7.22 30.44
N ASP A 271 -10.25 -6.25 30.94
CA ASP A 271 -10.77 -5.01 31.53
C ASP A 271 -10.95 -3.87 30.51
N ASP A 272 -10.79 -4.13 29.20
CA ASP A 272 -10.97 -3.10 28.18
C ASP A 272 -12.44 -2.60 28.16
N ARG A 273 -12.60 -1.28 28.02
CA ARG A 273 -13.90 -0.62 27.93
C ARG A 273 -14.69 -1.11 26.71
N MET A 274 -14.01 -1.48 25.63
CA MET A 274 -14.62 -1.82 24.35
C MET A 274 -14.84 -3.33 24.21
N ALA A 275 -16.11 -3.73 24.10
CA ALA A 275 -16.50 -5.15 24.00
C ALA A 275 -15.87 -5.87 22.78
N TYR A 276 -15.70 -5.19 21.66
CA TYR A 276 -15.08 -5.78 20.47
C TYR A 276 -13.58 -6.05 20.65
N VAL A 277 -12.87 -5.27 21.47
CA VAL A 277 -11.46 -5.52 21.81
C VAL A 277 -11.36 -6.76 22.70
N LYS A 278 -12.24 -6.85 23.71
CA LYS A 278 -12.34 -8.02 24.59
C LYS A 278 -12.59 -9.31 23.83
N GLY A 279 -13.57 -9.31 22.93
CA GLY A 279 -13.88 -10.47 22.09
C GLY A 279 -12.69 -10.92 21.25
N ALA A 280 -12.03 -9.98 20.57
CA ALA A 280 -10.85 -10.28 19.76
C ALA A 280 -9.68 -10.82 20.60
N ALA A 281 -9.42 -10.23 21.77
CA ALA A 281 -8.36 -10.66 22.68
C ALA A 281 -8.61 -12.08 23.21
N PHE A 282 -9.87 -12.35 23.60
CA PHE A 282 -10.29 -13.67 24.04
C PHE A 282 -10.05 -14.72 22.95
N GLU A 283 -10.51 -14.48 21.73
CA GLU A 283 -10.31 -15.42 20.60
C GLU A 283 -8.83 -15.65 20.29
N ALA A 284 -8.01 -14.59 20.30
CA ALA A 284 -6.57 -14.69 20.11
C ALA A 284 -5.91 -15.53 21.22
N SER A 285 -6.29 -15.32 22.49
CA SER A 285 -5.83 -16.10 23.64
C SER A 285 -6.20 -17.58 23.52
N GLN A 286 -7.43 -17.89 23.12
CA GLN A 286 -7.86 -19.28 22.89
C GLN A 286 -7.09 -19.94 21.76
N THR A 287 -6.80 -19.21 20.68
CA THR A 287 -5.99 -19.69 19.57
C THR A 287 -4.58 -20.05 20.06
N ALA A 288 -3.92 -19.16 20.81
CA ALA A 288 -2.59 -19.40 21.37
C ALA A 288 -2.55 -20.62 22.31
N LYS A 289 -3.55 -20.77 23.19
CA LYS A 289 -3.67 -21.94 24.09
C LYS A 289 -3.82 -23.26 23.33
N ARG A 290 -4.63 -23.28 22.27
CA ARG A 290 -4.81 -24.48 21.44
C ARG A 290 -3.49 -24.90 20.78
N ILE A 291 -2.73 -23.94 20.26
CA ILE A 291 -1.41 -24.23 19.68
C ILE A 291 -0.50 -24.83 20.76
N LEU A 292 -0.44 -24.22 21.96
CA LEU A 292 0.39 -24.72 23.06
C LEU A 292 0.07 -26.18 23.44
N ILE A 293 -1.22 -26.53 23.51
CA ILE A 293 -1.69 -27.89 23.86
C ILE A 293 -1.34 -28.91 22.78
N VAL A 294 -1.39 -28.55 21.50
CA VAL A 294 -1.04 -29.47 20.40
C VAL A 294 0.46 -29.84 20.43
N MET A 295 1.28 -29.08 21.16
CA MET A 295 2.73 -29.26 21.24
C MET A 295 3.21 -29.99 22.50
N THR A 296 2.34 -30.17 23.49
CA THR A 296 2.59 -30.95 24.71
C THR A 296 2.11 -32.37 24.55
#